data_AF-A0A534MIL9-F1
#
_entry.id   AF-A0A534MIL9-F1
#
_cell.length_a   1.000
_cell.length_b   1.000
_cell.length_c   1.000
_cell.angle_alpha   90.00
_cell.angle_beta   90.00
_cell.angle_gamma   90.00
#
_symmetry.space_group_name_H-M   'P 1'
#
loop_
_entity.id
_entity.type
_entity.pdbx_description
1 polymer ?
#
loop_
_entity_poly.entity_id
_entity_poly.type
_entity_poly.pdbx_seq_one_letter_code
_entity_poly.pdbx_strand_id
1 'polypeptide(L)'
;TGAWGVRMQLEGGPYKITFNDRSTLAVNLVRENLRRNRIRGDVVNGELVSLLGTDQYDFVDIDPFGPPTPFLGALFEEIKNGSGLGVTATDTSVLSGTYPAACLRRYQARPLRCPQGSEIGLRILLGFCERLAAKEGKAIRPILSFVAEHFLRIFATVYRRTGDSPLGFVNRRSRGEFIPARAEADAIGPLWLGPLHDAPFLRRLTPSAWTSVPAARLLSSLQREADLPAFFVTMDELAAREHGSPPKLELFLDALRETGHRAERTHFHPRGVRTDAPFDTVLSVFRERMPSGSTDGSGPAS
;
A
#
# COMPACT_ATOMS: atom_id res chain seq x y z
N THR A 1 -21.21 9.79 -7.18
CA THR A 1 -21.52 9.54 -8.61
C THR A 1 -21.79 8.08 -8.94
N GLY A 2 -21.25 7.11 -8.18
CA GLY A 2 -21.40 5.68 -8.48
C GLY A 2 -20.45 5.18 -9.58
N ALA A 3 -19.46 5.98 -9.97
CA ALA A 3 -18.58 5.67 -11.09
C ALA A 3 -17.87 4.31 -10.94
N TRP A 4 -17.37 3.99 -9.75
CA TRP A 4 -16.69 2.72 -9.49
C TRP A 4 -17.60 1.51 -9.76
N GLY A 5 -18.77 1.43 -9.10
CA GLY A 5 -19.69 0.33 -9.30
C GLY A 5 -20.28 0.25 -10.71
N VAL A 6 -20.50 1.40 -11.37
CA VAL A 6 -20.90 1.44 -12.79
C VAL A 6 -19.83 0.79 -13.66
N ARG A 7 -18.55 1.14 -13.46
CA ARG A 7 -17.43 0.53 -14.20
C ARG A 7 -17.26 -0.95 -13.89
N MET A 8 -17.43 -1.37 -12.64
CA MET A 8 -17.43 -2.81 -12.30
C MET A 8 -18.44 -3.59 -13.12
N GLN A 9 -19.66 -3.05 -13.28
CA GLN A 9 -20.71 -3.70 -14.07
C GLN A 9 -20.37 -3.76 -15.58
N LEU A 10 -19.82 -2.68 -16.12
CA LEU A 10 -19.54 -2.57 -17.56
C LEU A 10 -18.27 -3.31 -17.99
N GLU A 11 -17.25 -3.34 -17.13
CA GLU A 11 -15.91 -3.79 -17.48
C GLU A 11 -15.56 -5.14 -16.85
N GLY A 12 -16.13 -5.45 -15.68
CA GLY A 12 -15.83 -6.67 -14.92
C GLY A 12 -16.84 -7.80 -15.12
N GLY A 13 -18.10 -7.47 -15.43
CA GLY A 13 -19.15 -8.46 -15.65
C GLY A 13 -20.45 -8.13 -14.90
N PRO A 14 -21.52 -8.91 -15.15
CA PRO A 14 -22.81 -8.64 -14.54
C PRO A 14 -22.83 -9.08 -13.07
N TYR A 15 -22.73 -8.12 -12.15
CA TYR A 15 -22.86 -8.36 -10.71
C TYR A 15 -24.24 -7.92 -10.22
N LYS A 16 -24.71 -8.50 -9.11
CA LYS A 16 -25.74 -7.87 -8.27
C LYS A 16 -25.02 -6.80 -7.44
N ILE A 17 -25.33 -5.53 -7.68
CA ILE A 17 -24.59 -4.41 -7.10
C ILE A 17 -25.51 -3.48 -6.30
N THR A 18 -25.00 -3.05 -5.16
CA THR A 18 -25.63 -2.05 -4.29
C THR A 18 -24.72 -0.83 -4.18
N PHE A 19 -25.29 0.35 -4.34
CA PHE A 19 -24.63 1.64 -4.14
C PHE A 19 -25.16 2.27 -2.86
N ASN A 20 -24.27 2.86 -2.07
CA ASN A 20 -24.64 3.56 -0.84
C ASN A 20 -23.99 4.95 -0.78
N ASP A 21 -24.76 5.95 -0.35
CA ASP A 21 -24.26 7.27 0.01
C ASP A 21 -25.22 7.93 1.01
N ARG A 22 -24.70 8.72 1.95
CA ARG A 22 -25.50 9.51 2.89
C ARG A 22 -26.15 10.73 2.21
N SER A 23 -25.53 11.24 1.15
CA SER A 23 -26.02 12.40 0.42
C SER A 23 -27.13 12.03 -0.54
N THR A 24 -28.32 12.57 -0.32
CA THR A 24 -29.46 12.41 -1.24
C THR A 24 -29.12 12.90 -2.65
N LEU A 25 -28.31 13.96 -2.78
CA LEU A 25 -27.84 14.43 -4.08
C LEU A 25 -26.97 13.38 -4.78
N ALA A 26 -26.04 12.77 -4.05
CA ALA A 26 -25.17 11.73 -4.61
C ALA A 26 -25.97 10.49 -5.03
N VAL A 27 -26.95 10.08 -4.22
CA VAL A 27 -27.88 8.98 -4.53
C VAL A 27 -28.68 9.25 -5.80
N ASN A 28 -29.24 10.45 -5.95
CA ASN A 28 -29.97 10.82 -7.16
C ASN A 28 -29.06 10.80 -8.40
N LEU A 29 -27.82 11.25 -8.26
CA LEU A 29 -26.83 11.20 -9.33
C LEU A 29 -26.43 9.75 -9.70
N VAL A 30 -26.30 8.86 -8.71
CA VAL A 30 -26.06 7.43 -8.94
C VAL A 30 -27.22 6.84 -9.74
N ARG A 31 -28.47 7.06 -9.32
CA ARG A 31 -29.66 6.55 -10.03
C ARG A 31 -29.70 7.01 -11.49
N GLU A 32 -29.41 8.28 -11.74
CA GLU A 32 -29.35 8.82 -13.09
C GLU A 32 -28.22 8.17 -13.92
N ASN A 33 -27.04 7.96 -13.32
CA ASN A 33 -25.94 7.28 -13.99
C ASN A 33 -26.25 5.81 -14.30
N LEU A 34 -26.93 5.09 -13.41
CA LEU A 34 -27.40 3.73 -13.67
C LEU A 34 -28.38 3.70 -14.84
N ARG A 35 -29.34 4.64 -14.88
CA ARG A 35 -30.30 4.78 -15.98
C ARG A 35 -29.60 5.04 -17.32
N ARG A 36 -28.64 5.99 -17.35
CA ARG A 36 -27.88 6.33 -18.56
C ARG A 36 -27.07 5.15 -19.11
N ASN A 37 -26.52 4.33 -18.23
CA ASN A 37 -25.72 3.17 -18.61
C ASN A 37 -26.56 1.88 -18.72
N ARG A 38 -27.89 1.94 -18.53
CA ARG A 38 -28.81 0.80 -18.57
C ARG A 38 -28.43 -0.32 -17.59
N ILE A 39 -27.93 0.07 -16.42
CA ILE A 39 -27.51 -0.84 -15.35
C ILE A 39 -28.64 -0.98 -14.32
N ARG A 40 -28.89 -2.20 -13.88
CA ARG A 40 -29.73 -2.49 -12.71
C ARG A 40 -28.86 -2.61 -11.46
N GLY A 41 -29.21 -1.89 -10.40
CA GLY A 41 -28.51 -1.94 -9.12
C GLY A 41 -29.31 -1.22 -8.05
N ASP A 42 -29.16 -1.67 -6.81
CA ASP A 42 -29.84 -1.07 -5.66
C ASP A 42 -29.13 0.22 -5.25
N VAL A 43 -29.87 1.26 -4.88
CA VAL A 43 -29.29 2.53 -4.43
C VAL A 43 -29.90 2.94 -3.09
N VAL A 44 -29.11 2.80 -2.04
CA VAL A 44 -29.50 3.04 -0.65
C VAL A 44 -29.00 4.41 -0.20
N ASN A 45 -29.91 5.25 0.28
CA ASN A 45 -29.56 6.51 0.93
C ASN A 45 -29.50 6.31 2.44
N GLY A 46 -28.31 6.39 3.04
CA GLY A 46 -28.14 6.22 4.48
C GLY A 46 -26.70 5.92 4.86
N GLU A 47 -26.47 5.67 6.14
CA GLU A 47 -25.16 5.32 6.67
C GLU A 47 -24.75 3.91 6.23
N LEU A 48 -23.49 3.76 5.77
CA LEU A 48 -22.94 2.48 5.31
C LEU A 48 -23.01 1.41 6.40
N VAL A 49 -22.73 1.79 7.66
CA VAL A 49 -22.76 0.88 8.81
C VAL A 49 -24.12 0.23 8.98
N SER A 50 -25.21 0.98 8.81
CA SER A 50 -26.57 0.42 8.88
C SER A 50 -26.84 -0.57 7.76
N LEU A 51 -26.34 -0.28 6.55
CA LEU A 51 -26.53 -1.16 5.38
C LEU A 51 -25.81 -2.50 5.57
N LEU A 52 -24.58 -2.48 6.09
CA LEU A 52 -23.78 -3.69 6.31
C LEU A 52 -24.47 -4.71 7.24
N GLY A 53 -25.27 -4.26 8.20
CA GLY A 53 -26.03 -5.15 9.09
C GLY A 53 -27.36 -5.66 8.52
N THR A 54 -27.77 -5.22 7.33
CA THR A 54 -29.08 -5.59 6.74
C THR A 54 -28.99 -6.56 5.58
N ASP A 55 -27.85 -6.62 4.89
CA ASP A 55 -27.65 -7.47 3.72
C ASP A 55 -26.22 -8.04 3.74
N GLN A 56 -25.99 -9.09 2.94
CA GLN A 56 -24.72 -9.79 2.90
C GLN A 56 -24.08 -9.63 1.53
N TYR A 57 -22.78 -9.30 1.55
CA TYR A 57 -22.01 -8.98 0.37
C TYR A 57 -20.80 -9.91 0.21
N ASP A 58 -20.61 -10.44 -0.99
CA ASP A 58 -19.41 -11.21 -1.35
C ASP A 58 -18.19 -10.28 -1.53
N PHE A 59 -18.43 -9.01 -1.80
CA PHE A 59 -17.40 -7.98 -1.90
C PHE A 59 -17.93 -6.63 -1.39
N VAL A 60 -17.17 -5.97 -0.52
CA VAL A 60 -17.47 -4.62 -0.04
C VAL A 60 -16.32 -3.68 -0.34
N ASP A 61 -16.61 -2.53 -0.96
CA ASP A 61 -15.60 -1.49 -1.19
C ASP A 61 -15.87 -0.24 -0.34
N ILE A 62 -14.88 0.14 0.47
CA ILE A 62 -14.93 1.32 1.34
C ILE A 62 -13.96 2.36 0.81
N ASP A 63 -14.50 3.41 0.17
CA ASP A 63 -13.76 4.49 -0.45
C ASP A 63 -14.23 5.87 0.05
N PRO A 64 -13.86 6.26 1.29
CA PRO A 64 -14.31 7.49 1.89
C PRO A 64 -13.36 8.66 1.60
N PHE A 65 -13.87 9.88 1.83
CA PHE A 65 -12.98 11.04 1.97
C PHE A 65 -12.29 11.02 3.33
N GLY A 66 -10.98 10.76 3.34
CA GLY A 66 -10.13 10.76 4.53
C GLY A 66 -9.86 9.36 5.06
N PRO A 67 -9.91 9.15 6.39
CA PRO A 67 -9.65 7.83 6.98
C PRO A 67 -10.85 6.87 6.78
N PRO A 68 -10.60 5.59 6.47
CA PRO A 68 -11.64 4.57 6.43
C PRO A 68 -12.01 4.04 7.82
N THR A 69 -11.27 4.42 8.87
CA THR A 69 -11.43 3.87 10.22
C THR A 69 -12.85 3.89 10.79
N PRO A 70 -13.73 4.88 10.50
CA PRO A 70 -15.11 4.86 11.03
C PRO A 70 -15.97 3.70 10.52
N PHE A 71 -15.63 3.11 9.37
CA PHE A 71 -16.45 2.09 8.71
C PHE A 71 -15.92 0.67 8.93
N LEU A 72 -14.62 0.53 9.20
CA LEU A 72 -13.95 -0.76 9.21
C LEU A 72 -14.39 -1.67 10.36
N GLY A 73 -14.78 -1.13 11.51
CA GLY A 73 -15.29 -1.93 12.63
C GLY A 73 -16.53 -2.72 12.23
N ALA A 74 -17.59 -2.02 11.83
CA ALA A 74 -18.83 -2.61 11.34
C ALA A 74 -18.62 -3.53 10.13
N LEU A 75 -17.70 -3.16 9.22
CA LEU A 75 -17.33 -4.06 8.12
C LEU A 75 -16.86 -5.41 8.64
N PHE A 76 -15.91 -5.44 9.57
CA PHE A 76 -15.34 -6.69 10.05
C PHE A 76 -16.29 -7.49 10.93
N GLU A 77 -17.22 -6.84 11.63
CA GLU A 77 -18.32 -7.51 12.35
C GLU A 77 -19.20 -8.31 11.37
N GLU A 78 -19.64 -7.68 10.28
CA GLU A 78 -20.65 -8.25 9.37
C GLU A 78 -20.08 -9.10 8.21
N ILE A 79 -18.87 -8.79 7.72
CA ILE A 79 -18.29 -9.47 6.54
C ILE A 79 -18.03 -10.95 6.80
N LYS A 80 -18.36 -11.81 5.84
CA LYS A 80 -18.21 -13.26 5.97
C LYS A 80 -16.82 -13.74 5.56
N ASN A 81 -16.48 -14.93 6.05
CA ASN A 81 -15.35 -15.69 5.52
C ASN A 81 -15.58 -16.01 4.03
N GLY A 82 -14.55 -15.85 3.21
CA GLY A 82 -14.61 -16.01 1.76
C GLY A 82 -14.91 -14.72 1.00
N SER A 83 -15.45 -13.69 1.66
CA SER A 83 -15.73 -12.40 1.02
C SER A 83 -14.44 -11.61 0.74
N GLY A 84 -14.48 -10.79 -0.30
CA GLY A 84 -13.46 -9.79 -0.61
C GLY A 84 -13.77 -8.42 -0.01
N LEU A 85 -12.74 -7.60 0.15
CA LEU A 85 -12.87 -6.20 0.55
C LEU A 85 -11.93 -5.29 -0.23
N GLY A 86 -12.39 -4.08 -0.48
CA GLY A 86 -11.59 -2.94 -0.94
C GLY A 86 -11.59 -1.85 0.13
N VAL A 87 -10.43 -1.26 0.42
CA VAL A 87 -10.29 -0.16 1.38
C VAL A 87 -9.37 0.90 0.79
N THR A 88 -9.86 2.14 0.74
CA THR A 88 -9.06 3.31 0.41
C THR A 88 -8.85 4.17 1.66
N ALA A 89 -7.63 4.70 1.82
CA ALA A 89 -7.34 5.76 2.77
C ALA A 89 -6.68 6.94 2.07
N THR A 90 -7.22 8.15 2.24
CA THR A 90 -6.65 9.38 1.66
C THR A 90 -5.97 10.27 2.69
N ASP A 91 -6.02 9.92 3.99
CA ASP A 91 -5.30 10.64 5.06
C ASP A 91 -3.81 10.24 5.15
N THR A 92 -3.15 10.17 4.00
CA THR A 92 -1.77 9.67 3.83
C THR A 92 -0.75 10.41 4.70
N SER A 93 -0.91 11.73 4.92
CA SER A 93 -0.02 12.48 5.82
C SER A 93 -0.05 11.97 7.26
N VAL A 94 -1.17 11.43 7.73
CA VAL A 94 -1.27 10.82 9.05
C VAL A 94 -0.53 9.49 9.07
N LEU A 95 -0.82 8.62 8.10
CA LEU A 95 -0.23 7.28 7.97
C LEU A 95 1.29 7.31 7.71
N SER A 96 1.77 8.27 6.91
CA SER A 96 3.20 8.47 6.58
C SER A 96 3.98 9.25 7.64
N GLY A 97 3.35 9.58 8.78
CA GLY A 97 4.04 10.09 9.97
C GLY A 97 4.20 11.60 10.09
N THR A 98 3.57 12.42 9.22
CA THR A 98 3.54 13.89 9.40
C THR A 98 2.81 14.27 10.68
N TYR A 99 1.75 13.52 11.04
CA TYR A 99 0.92 13.75 12.23
C TYR A 99 0.88 12.51 13.13
N PRO A 100 1.96 12.17 13.85
CA PRO A 100 2.09 10.89 14.55
C PRO A 100 1.03 10.70 15.66
N ALA A 101 0.69 11.75 16.40
CA ALA A 101 -0.35 11.69 17.42
C ALA A 101 -1.75 11.41 16.82
N ALA A 102 -2.03 11.93 15.62
CA ALA A 102 -3.29 11.62 14.93
C ALA A 102 -3.32 10.16 14.45
N CYS A 103 -2.18 9.63 13.99
CA CYS A 103 -2.06 8.24 13.58
C CYS A 103 -2.27 7.29 14.76
N LEU A 104 -1.65 7.60 15.90
CA LEU A 104 -1.85 6.84 17.14
C LEU A 104 -3.32 6.83 17.58
N ARG A 105 -4.01 7.98 17.51
CA ARG A 105 -5.45 8.03 17.87
C ARG A 105 -6.34 7.24 16.92
N ARG A 106 -6.11 7.35 15.61
CA ARG A 106 -7.01 6.75 14.58
C ARG A 106 -6.73 5.28 14.33
N TYR A 107 -5.45 4.96 14.15
CA TYR A 107 -4.97 3.65 13.73
C TYR A 107 -4.33 2.87 14.87
N GLN A 108 -4.16 3.45 16.07
CA GLN A 108 -3.51 2.78 17.21
C GLN A 108 -2.13 2.23 16.85
N ALA A 109 -1.40 2.98 16.02
CA ALA A 109 -0.07 2.63 15.56
C ALA A 109 0.83 3.87 15.55
N ARG A 110 2.11 3.68 15.86
CA ARG A 110 3.15 4.70 15.76
C ARG A 110 3.73 4.69 14.34
N PRO A 111 3.55 5.76 13.55
CA PRO A 111 4.18 5.89 12.24
C PRO A 111 5.61 6.44 12.37
N LEU A 112 6.33 6.50 11.25
CA LEU A 112 7.60 7.21 11.16
C LEU A 112 7.65 8.06 9.88
N ARG A 113 7.95 9.35 10.04
CA ARG A 113 8.25 10.24 8.92
C ARG A 113 9.66 9.96 8.41
N CYS A 114 9.75 9.26 7.29
CA CYS A 114 10.99 8.91 6.60
C CYS A 114 10.68 8.63 5.12
N PRO A 115 11.68 8.40 4.25
CA PRO A 115 11.42 8.06 2.85
C PRO A 115 10.54 6.82 2.65
N GLN A 116 10.57 5.87 3.60
CA GLN A 116 9.73 4.68 3.62
C GLN A 116 8.32 4.93 4.20
N GLY A 117 7.98 6.19 4.52
CA GLY A 117 6.74 6.57 5.22
C GLY A 117 5.47 6.07 4.53
N SER A 118 5.41 6.09 3.20
CA SER A 118 4.25 5.59 2.45
C SER A 118 4.07 4.07 2.59
N GLU A 119 5.16 3.30 2.61
CA GLU A 119 5.09 1.86 2.87
C GLU A 119 4.71 1.57 4.33
N ILE A 120 5.29 2.32 5.28
CA ILE A 120 4.92 2.24 6.70
C ILE A 120 3.42 2.50 6.86
N GLY A 121 2.91 3.55 6.21
CA GLY A 121 1.49 3.89 6.23
C GLY A 121 0.59 2.77 5.69
N LEU A 122 0.98 2.16 4.56
CA LEU A 122 0.22 1.04 3.97
C LEU A 122 0.21 -0.18 4.91
N ARG A 123 1.35 -0.47 5.54
CA ARG A 123 1.48 -1.55 6.53
C ARG A 123 0.71 -1.26 7.82
N ILE A 124 0.60 0.00 8.25
CA ILE A 124 -0.28 0.41 9.36
C ILE A 124 -1.74 0.17 9.00
N LEU A 125 -2.17 0.57 7.80
CA LEU A 125 -3.56 0.39 7.37
C LEU A 125 -3.94 -1.10 7.30
N LEU A 126 -3.09 -1.93 6.70
CA LEU A 126 -3.24 -3.40 6.71
C LEU A 126 -3.27 -3.95 8.13
N GLY A 127 -2.36 -3.47 9.00
CA GLY A 127 -2.30 -3.90 10.39
C GLY A 127 -3.51 -3.48 11.22
N PHE A 128 -4.14 -2.36 10.89
CA PHE A 128 -5.40 -1.92 11.50
C PHE A 128 -6.55 -2.84 11.06
N CYS A 129 -6.66 -3.14 9.76
CA CYS A 129 -7.65 -4.08 9.25
C CYS A 129 -7.51 -5.48 9.87
N GLU A 130 -6.29 -6.03 9.93
CA GLU A 130 -6.02 -7.34 10.53
C GLU A 130 -6.42 -7.39 12.01
N ARG A 131 -6.15 -6.33 12.80
CA ARG A 131 -6.56 -6.29 14.21
C ARG A 131 -8.07 -6.19 14.40
N LEU A 132 -8.78 -5.50 13.51
CA LEU A 132 -10.24 -5.47 13.55
C LEU A 132 -10.83 -6.83 13.17
N ALA A 133 -10.33 -7.45 12.09
CA ALA A 133 -10.73 -8.80 11.70
C ALA A 133 -10.49 -9.83 12.83
N ALA A 134 -9.36 -9.71 13.52
CA ALA A 134 -8.98 -10.61 14.61
C ALA A 134 -9.97 -10.63 15.78
N LYS A 135 -10.61 -9.49 16.09
CA LYS A 135 -11.63 -9.41 17.16
C LYS A 135 -12.84 -10.30 16.87
N GLU A 136 -13.13 -10.50 15.59
CA GLU A 136 -14.24 -11.31 15.09
C GLU A 136 -13.83 -12.74 14.75
N GLY A 137 -12.63 -13.19 15.17
CA GLY A 137 -12.08 -14.51 14.84
C GLY A 137 -11.73 -14.68 13.35
N LYS A 138 -11.58 -13.57 12.62
CA LYS A 138 -11.26 -13.50 11.19
C LYS A 138 -9.80 -13.03 11.00
N ALA A 139 -9.31 -13.15 9.78
CA ALA A 139 -8.02 -12.62 9.34
C ALA A 139 -8.14 -12.16 7.88
N ILE A 140 -7.23 -11.27 7.46
CA ILE A 140 -7.20 -10.77 6.07
C ILE A 140 -6.03 -11.37 5.29
N ARG A 141 -6.26 -11.67 4.01
CA ARG A 141 -5.22 -12.06 3.05
C ARG A 141 -5.15 -11.00 1.95
N PRO A 142 -4.12 -10.13 1.95
CA PRO A 142 -3.95 -9.13 0.91
C PRO A 142 -3.81 -9.79 -0.46
N ILE A 143 -4.59 -9.32 -1.42
CA ILE A 143 -4.48 -9.68 -2.84
C ILE A 143 -3.60 -8.64 -3.54
N LEU A 144 -3.87 -7.37 -3.30
CA LEU A 144 -3.19 -6.24 -3.93
C LEU A 144 -3.27 -5.02 -3.02
N SER A 145 -2.13 -4.50 -2.56
CA SER A 145 -2.07 -3.29 -1.74
C SER A 145 -1.02 -2.32 -2.26
N PHE A 146 -1.37 -1.06 -2.54
CA PHE A 146 -0.44 -0.10 -3.14
C PHE A 146 -0.69 1.33 -2.68
N VAL A 147 0.29 2.18 -2.95
CA VAL A 147 0.18 3.64 -2.85
C VAL A 147 0.13 4.22 -4.25
N ALA A 148 -0.82 5.10 -4.51
CA ALA A 148 -0.86 5.86 -5.76
C ALA A 148 -1.24 7.31 -5.44
N GLU A 149 -0.46 8.24 -5.97
CA GLU A 149 -0.66 9.68 -5.78
C GLU A 149 -0.83 10.06 -4.30
N HIS A 150 -2.07 10.31 -3.87
CA HIS A 150 -2.43 10.76 -2.53
C HIS A 150 -3.37 9.77 -1.82
N PHE A 151 -3.34 8.49 -2.17
CA PHE A 151 -4.13 7.47 -1.47
C PHE A 151 -3.38 6.14 -1.31
N LEU A 152 -3.80 5.40 -0.29
CA LEU A 152 -3.43 4.00 -0.04
C LEU A 152 -4.63 3.14 -0.40
N ARG A 153 -4.38 2.01 -1.07
CA ARG A 153 -5.42 1.08 -1.49
C ARG A 153 -5.08 -0.33 -1.03
N ILE A 154 -6.07 -1.04 -0.52
CA ILE A 154 -6.00 -2.46 -0.16
C ILE A 154 -7.14 -3.19 -0.84
N PHE A 155 -6.82 -4.30 -1.48
CA PHE A 155 -7.76 -5.36 -1.83
C PHE A 155 -7.34 -6.63 -1.10
N ALA A 156 -8.28 -7.25 -0.38
CA ALA A 156 -8.01 -8.44 0.42
C ALA A 156 -9.19 -9.41 0.41
N THR A 157 -8.96 -10.65 0.82
CA THR A 157 -10.02 -11.61 1.19
C THR A 157 -10.04 -11.81 2.70
N VAL A 158 -11.22 -12.11 3.24
CA VAL A 158 -11.43 -12.44 4.65
C VAL A 158 -11.50 -13.95 4.81
N TYR A 159 -10.84 -14.49 5.83
CA TYR A 159 -10.88 -15.91 6.15
C TYR A 159 -10.89 -16.15 7.65
N ARG A 160 -11.22 -17.39 8.04
CA ARG A 160 -11.17 -17.79 9.45
C ARG A 160 -9.73 -17.82 9.92
N ARG A 161 -9.44 -17.11 11.01
CA ARG A 161 -8.09 -17.08 11.57
C ARG A 161 -7.67 -18.49 12.03
N THR A 162 -6.51 -18.95 11.58
CA THR A 162 -6.00 -20.31 11.84
C THR A 162 -4.51 -20.35 12.22
N GLY A 163 -3.89 -19.20 12.50
CA GLY A 163 -2.48 -19.14 12.86
C GLY A 163 -2.05 -17.81 13.47
N ASP A 164 -0.74 -17.63 13.53
CA ASP A 164 -0.09 -16.46 14.12
C ASP A 164 -0.39 -15.17 13.37
N SER A 165 -0.31 -14.07 14.11
CA SER A 165 -0.52 -12.74 13.56
C SER A 165 0.65 -12.36 12.65
N PRO A 166 0.42 -11.89 11.41
CA PRO A 166 1.47 -11.32 10.56
C PRO A 166 1.87 -9.90 11.01
N LEU A 167 1.49 -9.51 12.22
CA LEU A 167 1.73 -8.20 12.78
C LEU A 167 3.02 -8.17 13.58
N GLY A 168 3.74 -7.06 13.50
CA GLY A 168 4.91 -6.85 14.35
C GLY A 168 5.31 -5.39 14.44
N PHE A 169 6.38 -5.16 15.16
CA PHE A 169 6.95 -3.84 15.40
C PHE A 169 8.38 -3.79 14.88
N VAL A 170 8.80 -2.63 14.40
CA VAL A 170 10.15 -2.43 13.88
C VAL A 170 10.80 -1.20 14.48
N ASN A 171 12.12 -1.23 14.61
CA ASN A 171 12.95 -0.07 14.91
C ASN A 171 13.74 0.30 13.67
N ARG A 172 13.92 1.61 13.44
CA ARG A 172 14.80 2.11 12.40
C ARG A 172 16.14 2.50 13.01
N ARG A 173 17.22 1.85 12.60
CA ARG A 173 18.58 2.18 13.05
C ARG A 173 19.03 3.52 12.47
N SER A 174 20.06 4.11 13.07
CA SER A 174 20.71 5.33 12.56
C SER A 174 21.25 5.16 11.14
N ARG A 175 21.58 3.93 10.73
CA ARG A 175 22.01 3.59 9.38
C ARG A 175 20.87 3.51 8.36
N GLY A 176 19.60 3.63 8.79
CA GLY A 176 18.41 3.58 7.95
C GLY A 176 17.76 2.19 7.80
N GLU A 177 18.45 1.14 8.25
CA GLU A 177 17.96 -0.25 8.31
C GLU A 177 16.76 -0.38 9.26
N PHE A 178 15.75 -1.14 8.83
CA PHE A 178 14.62 -1.55 9.67
C PHE A 178 14.88 -2.93 10.24
N ILE A 179 14.78 -3.07 11.57
CA ILE A 179 14.96 -4.33 12.27
C ILE A 179 13.73 -4.65 13.13
N PRO A 180 13.41 -5.93 13.38
CA PRO A 180 12.39 -6.30 14.34
C PRO A 180 12.65 -5.65 15.71
N ALA A 181 11.60 -5.05 16.30
CA ALA A 181 11.71 -4.45 17.61
C ALA A 181 11.66 -5.52 18.72
N ARG A 182 12.50 -5.36 19.74
CA ARG A 182 12.50 -6.24 20.94
C ARG A 182 11.43 -5.87 21.96
N ALA A 183 10.97 -4.62 21.91
CA ALA A 183 9.92 -4.08 22.77
C ALA A 183 9.05 -3.11 21.94
N GLU A 184 7.78 -3.00 22.30
CA GLU A 184 6.82 -2.11 21.62
C GLU A 184 7.02 -0.63 22.00
N ALA A 185 7.64 -0.39 23.16
CA ALA A 185 8.00 0.95 23.61
C ALA A 185 8.87 1.64 22.55
N ASP A 186 8.38 2.78 22.05
CA ASP A 186 8.99 3.59 20.99
C ASP A 186 9.19 2.96 19.60
N ALA A 187 8.78 1.71 19.42
CA ALA A 187 8.82 1.03 18.13
C ALA A 187 7.74 1.53 17.15
N ILE A 188 8.03 1.40 15.86
CA ILE A 188 7.12 1.71 14.76
C ILE A 188 6.15 0.54 14.61
N GLY A 189 4.85 0.83 14.56
CA GLY A 189 3.81 -0.18 14.44
C GLY A 189 2.68 -0.09 15.48
N PRO A 190 1.83 -1.12 15.58
CA PRO A 190 1.94 -2.41 14.88
C PRO A 190 1.80 -2.27 13.36
N LEU A 191 2.61 -3.03 12.63
CA LEU A 191 2.66 -3.08 11.17
C LEU A 191 2.26 -4.46 10.67
N TRP A 192 1.63 -4.51 9.50
CA TRP A 192 1.61 -5.72 8.69
C TRP A 192 3.02 -6.01 8.16
N LEU A 193 3.63 -7.11 8.60
CA LEU A 193 4.96 -7.55 8.15
C LEU A 193 4.91 -8.65 7.08
N GLY A 194 3.72 -9.17 6.79
CA GLY A 194 3.53 -10.11 5.69
C GLY A 194 3.67 -9.48 4.29
N PRO A 195 3.45 -10.29 3.24
CA PRO A 195 3.40 -9.82 1.84
C PRO A 195 2.29 -8.78 1.64
N LEU A 196 2.54 -7.77 0.79
CA LEU A 196 1.54 -6.75 0.43
C LEU A 196 0.56 -7.23 -0.65
N HIS A 197 0.91 -8.32 -1.32
CA HIS A 197 0.22 -8.87 -2.49
C HIS A 197 0.21 -10.39 -2.45
N ASP A 198 -0.76 -11.00 -3.12
CA ASP A 198 -0.66 -12.36 -3.62
C ASP A 198 0.17 -12.33 -4.91
N ALA A 199 1.45 -12.69 -4.83
CA ALA A 199 2.38 -12.57 -5.95
C ALA A 199 2.00 -13.44 -7.17
N PRO A 200 1.58 -14.72 -7.00
CA PRO A 200 1.01 -15.51 -8.09
C PRO A 200 -0.20 -14.83 -8.75
N PHE A 201 -1.13 -14.26 -7.99
CA PHE A 201 -2.28 -13.54 -8.54
C PHE A 201 -1.84 -12.27 -9.29
N LEU A 202 -0.99 -11.46 -8.67
CA LEU A 202 -0.50 -10.20 -9.22
C LEU A 202 0.21 -10.39 -10.57
N ARG A 203 1.00 -11.47 -10.71
CA ARG A 203 1.67 -11.82 -11.98
C ARG A 203 0.71 -12.21 -13.10
N ARG A 204 -0.49 -12.70 -12.78
CA ARG A 204 -1.52 -13.03 -13.80
C ARG A 204 -2.32 -11.82 -14.26
N LEU A 205 -2.27 -10.71 -13.52
CA LEU A 205 -2.98 -9.49 -13.92
C LEU A 205 -2.33 -8.89 -15.17
N THR A 206 -3.15 -8.61 -16.17
CA THR A 206 -2.72 -7.92 -17.40
C THR A 206 -3.56 -6.68 -17.61
N PRO A 207 -2.99 -5.57 -18.12
CA PRO A 207 -3.76 -4.41 -18.52
C PRO A 207 -4.89 -4.78 -19.48
N SER A 208 -6.08 -4.26 -19.23
CA SER A 208 -7.23 -4.34 -20.14
C SER A 208 -7.32 -3.11 -21.03
N ALA A 209 -8.27 -3.11 -21.98
CA ALA A 209 -8.58 -1.94 -22.82
C ALA A 209 -8.97 -0.69 -22.01
N TRP A 210 -9.39 -0.86 -20.75
CA TRP A 210 -9.80 0.22 -19.84
C TRP A 210 -8.67 0.67 -18.90
N THR A 211 -7.50 0.04 -18.98
CA THR A 211 -6.37 0.35 -18.11
C THR A 211 -5.61 1.55 -18.64
N SER A 212 -5.46 2.59 -17.81
CA SER A 212 -4.68 3.77 -18.17
C SER A 212 -3.18 3.47 -18.21
N VAL A 213 -2.42 4.25 -18.98
CA VAL A 213 -0.95 4.11 -19.05
C VAL A 213 -0.29 4.20 -17.65
N PRO A 214 -0.67 5.16 -16.76
CA PRO A 214 -0.14 5.17 -15.39
C PRO A 214 -0.47 3.90 -14.60
N ALA A 215 -1.70 3.39 -14.70
CA ALA A 215 -2.10 2.17 -14.00
C ALA A 215 -1.34 0.94 -14.51
N ALA A 216 -1.12 0.83 -15.82
CA ALA A 216 -0.32 -0.25 -16.41
C ALA A 216 1.15 -0.19 -15.95
N ARG A 217 1.74 1.01 -15.86
CA ARG A 217 3.10 1.20 -15.31
C ARG A 217 3.17 0.83 -13.84
N LEU A 218 2.18 1.23 -13.04
CA LEU A 218 2.10 0.85 -11.64
C LEU A 218 2.02 -0.67 -11.49
N LEU A 219 1.12 -1.33 -12.23
CA LEU A 219 0.99 -2.79 -12.23
C LEU A 219 2.31 -3.48 -12.55
N SER A 220 3.03 -3.03 -13.58
CA SER A 220 4.34 -3.57 -13.94
C SER A 220 5.38 -3.41 -12.81
N SER A 221 5.39 -2.27 -12.12
CA SER A 221 6.28 -2.07 -10.97
C SER A 221 5.92 -2.98 -9.80
N LEU A 222 4.64 -3.09 -9.45
CA LEU A 222 4.15 -3.98 -8.39
C LEU A 222 4.51 -5.45 -8.69
N GLN A 223 4.37 -5.89 -9.94
CA GLN A 223 4.73 -7.25 -10.37
C GLN A 223 6.21 -7.57 -10.18
N ARG A 224 7.10 -6.61 -10.47
CA ARG A 224 8.56 -6.77 -10.30
C ARG A 224 8.97 -6.85 -8.83
N GLU A 225 8.35 -6.05 -7.97
CA GLU A 225 8.73 -5.97 -6.55
C GLU A 225 7.99 -6.95 -5.62
N ALA A 226 7.04 -7.72 -6.14
CA ALA A 226 6.09 -8.51 -5.36
C ALA A 226 6.70 -9.47 -4.32
N ASP A 227 7.83 -10.12 -4.66
CA ASP A 227 8.49 -11.12 -3.81
C ASP A 227 9.72 -10.59 -3.06
N LEU A 228 9.94 -9.27 -3.10
CA LEU A 228 11.06 -8.64 -2.44
C LEU A 228 10.68 -8.25 -1.00
N PRO A 229 11.66 -8.24 -0.06
CA PRO A 229 11.39 -8.04 1.36
C PRO A 229 10.80 -6.67 1.68
N ALA A 230 10.22 -6.53 2.87
CA ALA A 230 9.65 -5.28 3.35
C ALA A 230 10.70 -4.15 3.41
N PHE A 231 10.22 -2.93 3.19
CA PHE A 231 11.02 -1.71 3.15
C PHE A 231 12.06 -1.68 2.01
N PHE A 232 12.68 -0.52 1.85
CA PHE A 232 13.62 -0.25 0.77
C PHE A 232 14.65 0.78 1.25
N VAL A 233 15.79 0.83 0.57
CA VAL A 233 16.77 1.90 0.71
C VAL A 233 16.53 2.97 -0.33
N THR A 234 16.89 4.22 -0.05
CA THR A 234 16.89 5.26 -1.08
C THR A 234 18.30 5.64 -1.45
N MET A 235 18.51 5.93 -2.73
CA MET A 235 19.80 6.42 -3.22
C MET A 235 20.22 7.72 -2.53
N ASP A 236 19.25 8.53 -2.06
CA ASP A 236 19.52 9.79 -1.34
C ASP A 236 20.05 9.54 0.07
N GLU A 237 19.45 8.58 0.80
CA GLU A 237 19.93 8.19 2.13
C GLU A 237 21.32 7.55 2.06
N LEU A 238 21.58 6.74 1.04
CA LEU A 238 22.90 6.15 0.80
C LEU A 238 23.93 7.23 0.44
N ALA A 239 23.60 8.16 -0.46
CA ALA A 239 24.48 9.28 -0.83
C ALA A 239 24.84 10.19 0.36
N ALA A 240 23.82 10.56 1.15
CA ALA A 240 24.02 11.39 2.34
C ALA A 240 24.91 10.71 3.38
N ARG A 241 24.80 9.39 3.51
CA ARG A 241 25.62 8.57 4.42
C ARG A 241 27.07 8.45 3.96
N GLU A 242 27.29 8.23 2.66
CA GLU A 242 28.62 8.04 2.09
C GLU A 242 29.29 9.37 1.68
N HIS A 243 28.64 10.50 1.97
CA HIS A 243 29.14 11.85 1.70
C HIS A 243 29.57 12.04 0.24
N GLY A 244 28.77 11.57 -0.72
CA GLY A 244 29.08 11.73 -2.13
C GLY A 244 27.90 11.55 -3.06
N SER A 245 28.18 11.69 -4.37
CA SER A 245 27.16 11.62 -5.40
C SER A 245 26.69 10.17 -5.62
N PRO A 246 25.38 9.94 -5.76
CA PRO A 246 24.84 8.62 -6.03
C PRO A 246 25.27 8.13 -7.43
N PRO A 247 25.55 6.82 -7.61
CA PRO A 247 25.63 6.25 -8.95
C PRO A 247 24.31 6.36 -9.70
N LYS A 248 24.34 6.09 -11.01
CA LYS A 248 23.12 5.88 -11.79
C LYS A 248 22.34 4.70 -11.20
N LEU A 249 21.03 4.88 -11.01
CA LEU A 249 20.16 3.90 -10.37
C LEU A 249 20.22 2.52 -11.05
N GLU A 250 20.21 2.46 -12.38
CA GLU A 250 20.30 1.18 -13.11
C GLU A 250 21.65 0.48 -12.88
N LEU A 251 22.77 1.21 -12.90
CA LEU A 251 24.09 0.63 -12.60
C LEU A 251 24.15 0.06 -11.19
N PHE A 252 23.49 0.70 -10.23
CA PHE A 252 23.42 0.20 -8.86
C PHE A 252 22.55 -1.05 -8.74
N LEU A 253 21.40 -1.09 -9.43
CA LEU A 253 20.54 -2.27 -9.47
C LEU A 253 21.25 -3.47 -10.11
N ASP A 254 21.93 -3.25 -11.24
CA ASP A 254 22.67 -4.30 -11.93
C ASP A 254 23.83 -4.81 -11.07
N ALA A 255 24.58 -3.91 -10.42
CA ALA A 255 25.64 -4.31 -9.51
C ALA A 255 25.12 -5.10 -8.30
N LEU A 256 23.94 -4.76 -7.75
CA LEU A 256 23.32 -5.58 -6.70
C LEU A 256 22.96 -6.98 -7.24
N ARG A 257 22.45 -7.08 -8.46
CA ARG A 257 22.12 -8.36 -9.11
C ARG A 257 23.37 -9.20 -9.39
N GLU A 258 24.48 -8.58 -9.76
CA GLU A 258 25.79 -9.24 -9.95
C GLU A 258 26.30 -9.90 -8.66
N THR A 259 25.88 -9.41 -7.48
CA THR A 259 26.20 -10.06 -6.19
C THR A 259 25.32 -11.28 -5.86
N GLY A 260 24.43 -11.69 -6.78
CA GLY A 260 23.52 -12.83 -6.61
C GLY A 260 22.21 -12.52 -5.88
N HIS A 261 21.93 -11.24 -5.61
CA HIS A 261 20.74 -10.79 -4.91
C HIS A 261 19.67 -10.28 -5.88
N ARG A 262 18.41 -10.31 -5.49
CA ARG A 262 17.33 -9.68 -6.24
C ARG A 262 17.29 -8.20 -5.88
N ALA A 263 17.14 -7.34 -6.88
CA ALA A 263 17.02 -5.90 -6.67
C ALA A 263 16.09 -5.29 -7.72
N GLU A 264 15.16 -4.46 -7.28
CA GLU A 264 14.21 -3.74 -8.14
C GLU A 264 13.95 -2.33 -7.61
N ARG A 265 13.49 -1.46 -8.52
CA ARG A 265 12.86 -0.19 -8.12
C ARG A 265 11.56 -0.47 -7.37
N THR A 266 11.20 0.40 -6.45
CA THR A 266 9.91 0.32 -5.74
C THR A 266 8.93 1.41 -6.16
N HIS A 267 7.63 1.11 -6.20
CA HIS A 267 6.62 2.12 -6.51
C HIS A 267 6.49 3.20 -5.41
N PHE A 268 6.96 2.93 -4.19
CA PHE A 268 6.84 3.85 -3.06
C PHE A 268 7.72 5.10 -3.17
N HIS A 269 8.84 5.01 -3.90
CA HIS A 269 9.80 6.10 -3.98
C HIS A 269 10.57 6.09 -5.32
N PRO A 270 10.69 7.23 -6.04
CA PRO A 270 11.31 7.28 -7.37
C PRO A 270 12.80 6.88 -7.38
N ARG A 271 13.47 7.05 -6.24
CA ARG A 271 14.87 6.65 -6.01
C ARG A 271 15.01 5.50 -4.99
N GLY A 272 13.93 4.75 -4.77
CA GLY A 272 13.91 3.62 -3.86
C GLY A 272 14.34 2.32 -4.54
N VAL A 273 15.13 1.53 -3.82
CA VAL A 273 15.59 0.20 -4.24
C VAL A 273 15.19 -0.82 -3.18
N ARG A 274 14.43 -1.82 -3.60
CA ARG A 274 14.06 -2.97 -2.79
C ARG A 274 14.98 -4.13 -3.16
N THR A 275 15.55 -4.81 -2.18
CA THR A 275 16.51 -5.90 -2.39
C THR A 275 16.55 -6.85 -1.21
N ASP A 276 16.90 -8.11 -1.46
CA ASP A 276 17.22 -9.09 -0.41
C ASP A 276 18.71 -9.13 -0.05
N ALA A 277 19.54 -8.25 -0.64
CA ALA A 277 20.92 -8.05 -0.23
C ALA A 277 21.01 -7.56 1.23
N PRO A 278 21.90 -8.14 2.06
CA PRO A 278 22.22 -7.59 3.37
C PRO A 278 22.65 -6.13 3.27
N PHE A 279 22.31 -5.33 4.29
CA PHE A 279 22.57 -3.89 4.26
C PHE A 279 24.06 -3.53 4.04
N ASP A 280 24.99 -4.32 4.59
CA ASP A 280 26.42 -4.10 4.36
C ASP A 280 26.84 -4.38 2.91
N THR A 281 26.22 -5.36 2.23
CA THR A 281 26.41 -5.59 0.79
C THR A 281 25.89 -4.41 -0.03
N VAL A 282 24.71 -3.88 0.32
CA VAL A 282 24.13 -2.68 -0.31
C VAL A 282 25.09 -1.50 -0.22
N LEU A 283 25.71 -1.27 0.94
CA LEU A 283 26.68 -0.20 1.14
C LEU A 283 27.98 -0.42 0.33
N SER A 284 28.52 -1.64 0.30
CA SER A 284 29.73 -1.95 -0.47
C SER A 284 29.53 -1.66 -1.95
N VAL A 285 28.45 -2.21 -2.51
CA VAL A 285 28.10 -2.01 -3.93
C VAL A 285 27.85 -0.53 -4.23
N PHE A 286 27.22 0.20 -3.31
CA PHE A 286 26.98 1.63 -3.50
C PHE A 286 28.31 2.39 -3.61
N ARG A 287 29.24 2.17 -2.67
CA ARG A 287 30.57 2.81 -2.65
C ARG A 287 31.40 2.49 -3.89
N GLU A 288 31.42 1.23 -4.30
CA GLU A 288 32.18 0.77 -5.48
C GLU A 288 31.70 1.42 -6.77
N ARG A 289 30.40 1.75 -6.85
CA ARG A 289 29.79 2.35 -8.04
C ARG A 289 29.69 3.87 -7.96
N MET A 290 29.96 4.49 -6.80
CA MET A 290 29.98 5.95 -6.67
C MET A 290 30.96 6.54 -7.70
N PRO A 291 30.57 7.63 -8.40
CA PRO A 291 31.50 8.32 -9.28
C PRO A 291 32.70 8.81 -8.46
N SER A 292 33.91 8.42 -8.86
CA SER A 292 35.12 9.07 -8.40
C SER A 292 35.05 10.53 -8.80
N GLY A 293 35.12 11.46 -7.84
CA GLY A 293 35.08 12.89 -8.12
C GLY A 293 36.17 13.24 -9.13
N SER A 294 35.78 13.67 -10.33
CA SER A 294 36.70 14.28 -11.28
C SER A 294 37.09 15.65 -10.73
N THR A 295 38.17 15.71 -9.96
CA THR A 295 38.97 16.94 -9.79
C THR A 295 40.08 16.98 -10.83
N ASP A 296 39.77 16.69 -12.08
CA ASP A 296 40.70 16.87 -13.20
C ASP A 296 40.10 17.90 -14.16
N GLY A 297 40.72 19.09 -14.21
CA GLY A 297 40.53 20.03 -15.31
C GLY A 297 40.06 21.45 -14.98
N SER A 298 40.53 22.08 -13.91
CA SER A 298 40.58 23.55 -13.84
C SER A 298 42.03 23.99 -13.64
N GLY A 299 42.80 23.92 -14.73
CA GLY A 299 44.08 24.61 -14.81
C GLY A 299 43.84 26.12 -14.81
N PRO A 300 44.69 26.93 -14.16
CA PRO A 300 44.52 28.37 -14.13
C PRO A 300 44.62 28.91 -15.56
N ALA A 301 43.64 29.73 -15.96
CA ALA A 301 43.73 30.52 -17.18
C ALA A 301 44.91 31.50 -17.00
N SER A 302 45.98 31.25 -17.75
CA SER A 302 47.06 32.21 -18.03
C SER A 302 46.62 33.20 -19.09
#